data_AF-A0A4V0XJZ4-F1
#
_entry.id   AF-A0A4V0XJZ4-F1
#
_cell.length_a   1.000
_cell.length_b   1.000
_cell.length_c   1.000
_cell.angle_alpha   90.00
_cell.angle_beta   90.00
_cell.angle_gamma   90.00
#
_symmetry.space_group_name_H-M   'P 1'
#
loop_
_entity.id
_entity.type
_entity.pdbx_description
1 polymer ?
#
loop_
_entity_poly.entity_id
_entity_poly.type
_entity_poly.pdbx_seq_one_letter_code
_entity_poly.pdbx_strand_id
1 'polypeptide(L)'
;MARFHRSRIRSLLCASVVGLPALMAPCTAEPPAAAVAEKPIDVKPGAKPAGGRVGYTLIIFHPEMDAVVKAAGIEGHKTLGGPYLGTWHDLKGAKAIRPGKLDGLERGEFDMLLLASPHCYPNEETWAGALGLDSTAAILCATGLKNNPNFRLVWQTWPWPRANVNEKKLELPPASKESAPALRELEKVADEINAHHGRQVMVISPAAELSFELAQMVADGKFPGITDPFELWVNANMWEPGSHVSTLIHYCNLATMYGVSPIGLKPDFSGIKRGGGKSRNYAFEDLAPITDEQREILQRMAWDKVTGYPPSGVKKP
;
A
#
# COMPACT_ATOMS: atom_id res chain seq x y z
N MET A 1 -13.89 45.90 -51.93
CA MET A 1 -13.74 47.36 -51.70
C MET A 1 -14.48 47.69 -50.40
N ALA A 2 -13.82 47.64 -49.25
CA ALA A 2 -13.11 48.77 -48.64
C ALA A 2 -14.05 49.94 -48.28
N ARG A 3 -14.34 50.12 -46.99
CA ARG A 3 -14.49 51.43 -46.34
C ARG A 3 -14.14 51.31 -44.86
N PHE A 4 -12.86 51.58 -44.59
CA PHE A 4 -12.35 51.96 -43.28
C PHE A 4 -12.84 53.36 -42.95
N HIS A 5 -13.35 53.58 -41.74
CA HIS A 5 -13.46 54.91 -41.16
C HIS A 5 -12.43 55.07 -40.05
N ARG A 6 -11.47 55.95 -40.30
CA ARG A 6 -10.52 56.49 -39.33
C ARG A 6 -11.26 57.51 -38.47
N SER A 7 -10.99 57.52 -37.17
CA SER A 7 -10.84 58.79 -36.45
C SER A 7 -9.86 58.62 -35.29
N ARG A 8 -8.81 59.43 -35.34
CA ARG A 8 -7.83 59.67 -34.27
C ARG A 8 -8.33 60.85 -33.46
N ILE A 9 -8.37 60.77 -32.14
CA ILE A 9 -8.14 61.94 -31.28
C ILE A 9 -7.26 61.51 -30.10
N ARG A 10 -6.12 62.21 -29.98
CA ARG A 10 -5.19 62.23 -28.85
C ARG A 10 -5.85 62.92 -27.66
N SER A 11 -5.53 62.52 -26.43
CA SER A 11 -5.18 63.46 -25.36
C SER A 11 -4.50 62.75 -24.20
N LEU A 12 -3.44 63.40 -23.73
CA LEU A 12 -2.65 63.08 -22.55
C LEU A 12 -3.49 63.27 -21.28
N LEU A 13 -3.29 62.40 -20.30
CA LEU A 13 -3.33 62.78 -18.90
C LEU A 13 -2.21 62.03 -18.15
N CYS A 14 -1.16 62.77 -17.82
CA CYS A 14 -0.36 62.54 -16.63
C CYS A 14 -1.25 62.76 -15.40
N ALA A 15 -1.12 61.92 -14.37
CA ALA A 15 -0.64 62.35 -13.06
C ALA A 15 -0.76 61.24 -11.99
N SER A 16 0.28 61.16 -11.16
CA SER A 16 0.25 60.79 -9.74
C SER A 16 0.12 59.31 -9.35
N VAL A 17 1.25 58.61 -9.37
CA VAL A 17 1.47 57.44 -8.49
C VAL A 17 1.85 57.97 -7.11
N VAL A 18 0.92 57.92 -6.16
CA VAL A 18 1.22 58.09 -4.73
C VAL A 18 1.67 56.73 -4.21
N GLY A 19 2.96 56.62 -3.88
CA GLY A 19 3.51 55.45 -3.19
C GLY A 19 3.08 55.44 -1.73
N LEU A 20 2.33 54.42 -1.33
CA LEU A 20 2.22 54.02 0.07
C LEU A 20 3.39 53.06 0.38
N PRO A 21 4.14 53.25 1.49
CA PRO A 21 5.05 52.23 1.97
C PRO A 21 4.23 51.12 2.64
N ALA A 22 4.16 49.95 2.00
CA ALA A 22 3.72 48.73 2.66
C ALA A 22 4.81 48.32 3.68
N LEU A 23 4.53 48.54 4.96
CA LEU A 23 5.27 47.92 6.06
C LEU A 23 5.01 46.41 6.00
N MET A 24 5.88 45.70 5.28
CA MET A 24 6.02 44.25 5.37
C MET A 24 6.61 43.93 6.75
N ALA A 25 5.76 43.58 7.70
CA ALA A 25 6.21 42.89 8.90
C ALA A 25 6.78 41.52 8.48
N PRO A 26 7.99 41.14 8.90
CA PRO A 26 8.49 39.80 8.68
C PRO A 26 7.58 38.83 9.43
N CYS A 27 6.77 38.07 8.69
CA CYS A 27 6.08 36.90 9.21
C CYS A 27 7.17 35.87 9.52
N THR A 28 7.65 35.87 10.75
CA THR A 28 8.48 34.79 11.29
C THR A 28 7.58 33.57 11.41
N ALA A 29 7.52 32.76 10.36
CA ALA A 29 7.00 31.41 10.47
C ALA A 29 7.82 30.69 11.55
N GLU A 30 7.15 30.21 12.60
CA GLU A 30 7.76 29.28 13.54
C GLU A 30 8.35 28.10 12.73
N PRO A 31 9.59 27.68 13.02
CA PRO A 31 10.12 26.48 12.41
C PRO A 31 9.18 25.30 12.74
N PRO A 32 8.89 24.40 11.78
CA PRO A 32 8.09 23.23 12.05
C PRO A 32 8.68 22.50 13.25
N ALA A 33 7.82 22.12 14.21
CA ALA A 33 8.19 21.33 15.37
C ALA A 33 9.12 20.20 14.91
N ALA A 34 10.30 20.11 15.54
CA ALA A 34 11.34 19.17 15.17
C ALA A 34 10.73 17.78 14.93
N ALA A 35 10.89 17.27 13.70
CA ALA A 35 10.43 15.96 13.33
C ALA A 35 10.95 14.95 14.36
N VAL A 36 10.03 14.36 15.13
CA VAL A 36 10.36 13.21 15.97
C VAL A 36 10.67 12.09 14.99
N ALA A 37 11.94 11.81 14.77
CA ALA A 37 12.38 10.67 13.99
C ALA A 37 11.74 9.42 14.64
N GLU A 38 10.76 8.85 13.95
CA GLU A 38 10.13 7.63 14.44
C GLU A 38 11.17 6.51 14.33
N LYS A 39 11.45 5.89 15.48
CA LYS A 39 12.31 4.70 15.51
C LYS A 39 11.58 3.59 14.74
N PRO A 40 12.33 2.71 14.04
CA PRO A 40 11.77 1.46 13.52
C PRO A 40 10.90 0.77 14.59
N ILE A 41 9.88 0.01 14.18
CA ILE A 41 9.07 -0.73 15.16
C ILE A 41 10.00 -1.73 15.86
N ASP A 42 10.46 -1.36 17.05
CA ASP A 42 11.23 -2.22 17.92
C ASP A 42 10.28 -3.29 18.45
N VAL A 43 10.39 -4.49 17.87
CA VAL A 43 9.61 -5.66 18.25
C VAL A 43 9.98 -6.04 19.67
N LYS A 44 9.24 -5.54 20.67
CA LYS A 44 9.45 -5.96 22.06
C LYS A 44 8.83 -7.34 22.27
N PRO A 45 9.61 -8.37 22.64
CA PRO A 45 9.05 -9.69 22.92
C PRO A 45 7.94 -9.59 23.99
N GLY A 46 6.72 -9.99 23.64
CA GLY A 46 5.58 -10.06 24.56
C GLY A 46 4.77 -8.76 24.76
N ALA A 47 5.20 -7.61 24.23
CA ALA A 47 4.38 -6.40 24.25
C ALA A 47 3.46 -6.37 23.02
N LYS A 48 2.14 -6.37 23.24
CA LYS A 48 1.17 -6.21 22.16
C LYS A 48 1.12 -4.73 21.74
N PRO A 49 1.31 -4.39 20.46
CA PRO A 49 1.15 -3.03 20.00
C PRO A 49 -0.32 -2.61 20.09
N ALA A 50 -0.55 -1.30 20.24
CA ALA A 50 -1.88 -0.74 20.09
C ALA A 50 -2.34 -0.87 18.63
N GLY A 51 -3.61 -1.20 18.42
CA GLY A 51 -4.24 -1.18 17.11
C GLY A 51 -4.41 0.24 16.59
N GLY A 52 -4.45 0.39 15.27
CA GLY A 52 -4.66 1.67 14.60
C GLY A 52 -5.97 1.73 13.80
N ARG A 53 -6.36 2.94 13.43
CA ARG A 53 -7.39 3.23 12.41
C ARG A 53 -6.77 3.02 11.04
N VAL A 54 -7.05 1.89 10.40
CA VAL A 54 -6.43 1.50 9.14
C VAL A 54 -7.40 1.75 8.00
N GLY A 55 -7.02 2.65 7.10
CA GLY A 55 -7.70 2.82 5.82
C GLY A 55 -7.26 1.72 4.87
N TYR A 56 -8.19 0.98 4.30
CA TYR A 56 -7.90 0.00 3.26
C TYR A 56 -8.32 0.54 1.91
N THR A 57 -7.42 0.44 0.94
CA THR A 57 -7.70 0.88 -0.43
C THR A 57 -7.62 -0.29 -1.39
N LEU A 58 -8.43 -0.23 -2.45
CA LEU A 58 -8.37 -1.18 -3.58
C LEU A 58 -8.64 -2.64 -3.15
N ILE A 59 -7.97 -3.60 -3.79
CA ILE A 59 -8.16 -5.08 -3.74
C ILE A 59 -7.84 -5.75 -2.40
N ILE A 60 -7.83 -5.02 -1.28
CA ILE A 60 -7.57 -5.61 0.03
C ILE A 60 -8.81 -6.31 0.58
N PHE A 61 -8.64 -7.55 1.01
CA PHE A 61 -9.66 -8.34 1.70
C PHE A 61 -9.65 -8.05 3.21
N HIS A 62 -10.31 -6.96 3.61
CA HIS A 62 -10.28 -6.48 4.98
C HIS A 62 -10.81 -7.47 6.05
N PRO A 63 -11.83 -8.34 5.82
CA PRO A 63 -12.31 -9.24 6.87
C PRO A 63 -11.26 -10.27 7.33
N GLU A 64 -10.41 -10.74 6.41
CA GLU A 64 -9.31 -11.65 6.70
C GLU A 64 -8.21 -10.95 7.50
N MET A 65 -7.96 -9.67 7.21
CA MET A 65 -7.04 -8.87 8.02
C MET A 65 -7.55 -8.72 9.45
N ASP A 66 -8.84 -8.40 9.63
CA ASP A 66 -9.47 -8.30 10.96
C ASP A 66 -9.33 -9.62 11.75
N ALA A 67 -9.52 -10.76 11.10
CA ALA A 67 -9.35 -12.07 11.72
C ALA A 67 -7.91 -12.31 12.21
N VAL A 68 -6.91 -11.93 11.42
CA VAL A 68 -5.49 -12.06 11.77
C VAL A 68 -5.10 -11.11 12.89
N VAL A 69 -5.56 -9.85 12.86
CA VAL A 69 -5.34 -8.85 13.92
C VAL A 69 -5.96 -9.32 15.24
N LYS A 70 -7.19 -9.85 15.20
CA LYS A 70 -7.88 -10.41 16.36
C LYS A 70 -7.10 -11.59 16.94
N ALA A 71 -6.60 -12.49 16.11
CA ALA A 71 -5.78 -13.63 16.56
C ALA A 71 -4.48 -13.19 17.24
N ALA A 72 -3.88 -12.08 16.78
CA ALA A 72 -2.72 -11.46 17.42
C ALA A 72 -3.07 -10.76 18.75
N GLY A 73 -4.36 -10.63 19.08
CA GLY A 73 -4.85 -9.98 20.28
C GLY A 73 -4.55 -8.48 20.31
N ILE A 74 -4.44 -7.84 19.15
CA ILE A 74 -4.23 -6.39 19.02
C ILE A 74 -5.56 -5.69 19.26
N GLU A 75 -5.63 -4.92 20.33
CA GLU A 75 -6.83 -4.17 20.71
C GLU A 75 -6.86 -2.79 20.04
N GLY A 76 -8.06 -2.29 19.71
CA GLY A 76 -8.24 -0.96 19.15
C GLY A 76 -8.06 -0.84 17.63
N HIS A 77 -7.78 -1.94 16.93
CA HIS A 77 -7.79 -1.93 15.46
C HIS A 77 -9.17 -1.54 14.93
N LYS A 78 -9.18 -0.63 13.96
CA LYS A 78 -10.41 -0.22 13.27
C LYS A 78 -10.18 -0.24 11.77
N THR A 79 -10.92 -1.09 11.08
CA THR A 79 -11.00 -1.11 9.63
C THR A 79 -11.87 0.04 9.14
N LEU A 80 -11.28 0.92 8.32
CA LEU A 80 -11.92 2.07 7.71
C LEU A 80 -11.82 2.00 6.19
N GLY A 81 -12.81 2.57 5.50
CA GLY A 81 -12.71 2.76 4.05
C GLY A 81 -11.64 3.80 3.72
N GLY A 82 -10.61 3.40 2.98
CA GLY A 82 -9.59 4.32 2.51
C GLY A 82 -10.05 5.19 1.32
N PRO A 83 -9.27 6.20 0.93
CA PRO A 83 -9.50 6.99 -0.26
C PRO A 83 -9.63 6.11 -1.51
N TYR A 84 -10.67 6.34 -2.30
CA TYR A 84 -10.76 5.73 -3.63
C TYR A 84 -9.90 6.51 -4.62
N LEU A 85 -8.77 5.93 -5.01
CA LEU A 85 -7.75 6.55 -5.87
C LEU A 85 -7.93 6.23 -7.37
N GLY A 86 -9.11 5.73 -7.76
CA GLY A 86 -9.40 5.33 -9.14
C GLY A 86 -9.44 3.82 -9.33
N THR A 87 -9.39 3.39 -10.59
CA THR A 87 -9.22 1.97 -10.89
C THR A 87 -7.76 1.58 -10.65
N TRP A 88 -7.50 0.28 -10.56
CA TRP A 88 -6.21 -0.31 -10.16
C TRP A 88 -4.99 0.10 -11.01
N HIS A 89 -5.17 0.95 -12.03
CA HIS A 89 -4.16 1.46 -12.97
C HIS A 89 -3.94 2.99 -12.86
N ASP A 90 -4.53 3.68 -11.88
CA ASP A 90 -4.63 5.15 -11.85
C ASP A 90 -3.74 5.84 -10.81
N LEU A 91 -2.58 5.27 -10.49
CA LEU A 91 -1.57 5.89 -9.63
C LEU A 91 -0.75 6.95 -10.42
N LYS A 92 -1.41 8.02 -10.86
CA LYS A 92 -0.85 9.04 -11.77
C LYS A 92 -0.65 10.41 -11.09
N GLY A 93 -0.18 10.39 -9.85
CA GLY A 93 0.03 11.58 -9.03
C GLY A 93 -1.26 12.37 -8.80
N ALA A 94 -1.13 13.68 -8.59
CA ALA A 94 -2.27 14.55 -8.24
C ALA A 94 -3.38 14.58 -9.31
N LYS A 95 -3.03 14.38 -10.59
CA LYS A 95 -3.97 14.48 -11.71
C LYS A 95 -5.07 13.43 -11.69
N ALA A 96 -4.81 12.26 -11.09
CA ALA A 96 -5.78 11.18 -10.97
C ALA A 96 -6.60 11.24 -9.67
N ILE A 97 -6.18 12.05 -8.70
CA ILE A 97 -6.86 12.18 -7.42
C ILE A 97 -8.04 13.15 -7.59
N ARG A 98 -9.26 12.63 -7.49
CA ARG A 98 -10.47 13.46 -7.59
C ARG A 98 -10.65 14.34 -6.34
N PRO A 99 -11.26 15.53 -6.47
CA PRO A 99 -11.60 16.37 -5.32
C PRO A 99 -12.41 15.60 -4.26
N GLY A 100 -12.14 15.87 -2.98
CA GLY A 100 -12.83 15.22 -1.87
C GLY A 100 -12.28 13.84 -1.49
N LYS A 101 -11.40 13.24 -2.30
CA LYS A 101 -10.92 11.87 -2.05
C LYS A 101 -9.90 11.77 -0.94
N LEU A 102 -9.18 12.84 -0.64
CA LEU A 102 -8.16 12.86 0.40
C LEU A 102 -8.67 13.43 1.73
N ASP A 103 -9.91 13.92 1.81
CA ASP A 103 -10.39 14.68 2.96
C ASP A 103 -10.26 13.91 4.29
N GLY A 104 -10.46 12.58 4.28
CA GLY A 104 -10.26 11.75 5.47
C GLY A 104 -8.79 11.67 5.92
N LEU A 105 -7.86 11.59 4.96
CA LEU A 105 -6.42 11.68 5.27
C LEU A 105 -6.10 13.08 5.81
N GLU A 106 -6.59 14.13 5.16
CA GLU A 106 -6.36 15.51 5.59
C GLU A 106 -6.89 15.77 6.99
N ARG A 107 -8.01 15.18 7.39
CA ARG A 107 -8.55 15.28 8.75
C ARG A 107 -7.83 14.40 9.79
N GLY A 108 -6.85 13.59 9.39
CA GLY A 108 -6.14 12.69 10.29
C GLY A 108 -6.99 11.50 10.77
N GLU A 109 -7.94 11.03 9.95
CA GLU A 109 -8.84 9.93 10.32
C GLU A 109 -8.16 8.57 10.35
N PHE A 110 -7.01 8.44 9.70
CA PHE A 110 -6.25 7.21 9.57
C PHE A 110 -4.93 7.31 10.31
N ASP A 111 -4.56 6.25 11.03
CA ASP A 111 -3.22 6.04 11.57
C ASP A 111 -2.33 5.32 10.55
N MET A 112 -2.93 4.44 9.74
CA MET A 112 -2.26 3.79 8.63
C MET A 112 -3.15 3.76 7.40
N LEU A 113 -2.53 3.80 6.23
CA LEU A 113 -3.18 3.51 4.96
C LEU A 113 -2.53 2.27 4.34
N LEU A 114 -3.29 1.19 4.18
CA LEU A 114 -2.84 0.01 3.44
C LEU A 114 -3.26 0.16 1.97
N LEU A 115 -2.27 0.18 1.09
CA LEU A 115 -2.44 0.33 -0.34
C LEU A 115 -1.94 -0.91 -1.06
N ALA A 116 -2.84 -1.62 -1.76
CA ALA A 116 -2.48 -2.68 -2.68
C ALA A 116 -2.88 -2.31 -4.10
N SER A 117 -1.90 -2.29 -5.00
CA SER A 117 -2.13 -2.05 -6.42
C SER A 117 -1.53 -3.18 -7.24
N PRO A 118 -2.32 -3.83 -8.11
CA PRO A 118 -1.80 -4.87 -8.98
C PRO A 118 -0.89 -4.29 -10.06
N HIS A 119 0.31 -4.86 -10.22
CA HIS A 119 1.31 -4.48 -11.23
C HIS A 119 1.65 -2.98 -11.31
N CYS A 120 1.26 -2.18 -10.32
CA CYS A 120 1.62 -0.77 -10.25
C CYS A 120 2.83 -0.62 -9.35
N TYR A 121 3.94 -1.15 -9.82
CA TYR A 121 5.23 -0.61 -9.40
C TYR A 121 5.42 0.75 -10.08
N PRO A 122 6.24 1.64 -9.51
CA PRO A 122 6.57 2.90 -10.15
C PRO A 122 7.09 2.65 -11.57
N ASN A 123 6.41 3.24 -12.55
CA ASN A 123 6.76 3.14 -13.96
C ASN A 123 6.34 4.43 -14.65
N GLU A 124 7.28 5.06 -15.36
CA GLU A 124 7.08 6.40 -15.94
C GLU A 124 5.86 6.46 -16.88
N GLU A 125 5.66 5.43 -17.71
CA GLU A 125 4.57 5.37 -18.66
C GLU A 125 3.21 5.21 -17.97
N THR A 126 3.07 4.22 -17.10
CA THR A 126 1.78 3.92 -16.47
C THR A 126 1.41 4.91 -15.36
N TRP A 127 2.40 5.56 -14.74
CA TRP A 127 2.19 6.59 -13.72
C TRP A 127 2.19 8.02 -14.31
N ALA A 128 2.21 8.15 -15.64
CA ALA A 128 2.18 9.43 -16.35
C ALA A 128 3.28 10.42 -15.87
N GLY A 129 4.47 9.89 -15.61
CA GLY A 129 5.64 10.61 -15.12
C GLY A 129 5.59 11.00 -13.63
N ALA A 130 4.53 10.65 -12.90
CA ALA A 130 4.39 10.98 -11.48
C ALA A 130 5.22 10.01 -10.61
N LEU A 131 6.54 10.19 -10.61
CA LEU A 131 7.49 9.42 -9.81
C LEU A 131 8.06 10.26 -8.66
N GLY A 132 8.78 9.64 -7.73
CA GLY A 132 9.40 10.31 -6.59
C GLY A 132 8.39 11.11 -5.75
N LEU A 133 8.73 12.36 -5.44
CA LEU A 133 7.89 13.25 -4.61
C LEU A 133 6.60 13.76 -5.28
N ASP A 134 6.45 13.57 -6.59
CA ASP A 134 5.20 13.87 -7.31
C ASP A 134 4.27 12.65 -7.42
N SER A 135 4.73 11.49 -6.95
CA SER A 135 3.96 10.25 -7.00
C SER A 135 2.70 10.31 -6.13
N THR A 136 1.72 9.46 -6.46
CA THR A 136 0.54 9.29 -5.62
C THR A 136 0.92 8.88 -4.19
N ALA A 137 1.96 8.05 -4.02
CA ALA A 137 2.45 7.65 -2.71
C ALA A 137 2.93 8.86 -1.89
N ALA A 138 3.76 9.73 -2.49
CA ALA A 138 4.26 10.93 -1.83
C ALA A 138 3.14 11.89 -1.42
N ILE A 139 2.14 12.08 -2.29
CA ILE A 139 0.96 12.90 -2.00
C ILE A 139 0.18 12.32 -0.82
N LEU A 140 -0.03 11.00 -0.77
CA LEU A 140 -0.74 10.35 0.35
C LEU A 140 0.03 10.52 1.66
N CYS A 141 1.35 10.31 1.65
CA CYS A 141 2.21 10.50 2.83
C CYS A 141 2.15 11.95 3.33
N ALA A 142 2.39 12.93 2.45
CA ALA A 142 2.34 14.34 2.81
C ALA A 142 0.96 14.76 3.34
N THR A 143 -0.12 14.25 2.73
CA THR A 143 -1.50 14.52 3.14
C THR A 143 -1.84 13.92 4.50
N GLY A 144 -1.53 12.63 4.71
CA GLY A 144 -1.82 11.93 5.96
C GLY A 144 -1.06 12.50 7.15
N LEU A 145 0.15 13.03 6.91
CA LEU A 145 0.96 13.67 7.95
C LEU A 145 0.45 15.04 8.41
N LYS A 146 -0.41 15.73 7.64
CA LYS A 146 -0.86 17.11 7.96
C LYS A 146 -1.48 17.22 9.36
N ASN A 147 -2.37 16.29 9.71
CA ASN A 147 -3.10 16.27 10.99
C ASN A 147 -2.92 14.96 11.77
N ASN A 148 -2.01 14.09 11.33
CA ASN A 148 -1.57 12.92 12.07
C ASN A 148 -0.06 12.74 11.91
N PRO A 149 0.77 13.25 12.83
CA PRO A 149 2.23 13.15 12.72
C PRO A 149 2.73 11.70 12.80
N ASN A 150 1.89 10.73 13.18
CA ASN A 150 2.24 9.31 13.25
C ASN A 150 1.66 8.48 12.09
N PHE A 151 1.10 9.14 11.08
CA PHE A 151 0.57 8.46 9.90
C PHE A 151 1.64 7.61 9.20
N ARG A 152 1.25 6.42 8.75
CA ARG A 152 2.09 5.55 7.91
C ARG A 152 1.35 5.05 6.67
N LEU A 153 2.01 5.07 5.54
CA LEU A 153 1.57 4.39 4.32
C LEU A 153 2.22 3.00 4.27
N VAL A 154 1.42 1.95 4.22
CA VAL A 154 1.87 0.57 4.00
C VAL A 154 1.54 0.19 2.57
N TRP A 155 2.57 0.09 1.73
CA TRP A 155 2.44 -0.35 0.36
C TRP A 155 2.54 -1.87 0.28
N GLN A 156 1.44 -2.55 0.05
CA GLN A 156 1.41 -3.98 -0.20
C GLN A 156 1.68 -4.26 -1.67
N THR A 157 2.73 -5.03 -1.95
CA THR A 157 2.93 -5.61 -3.28
C THR A 157 1.84 -6.65 -3.53
N TRP A 158 1.19 -6.60 -4.70
CA TRP A 158 0.07 -7.52 -4.99
C TRP A 158 0.49 -8.65 -5.93
N PRO A 159 0.24 -9.93 -5.57
CA PRO A 159 0.55 -11.04 -6.46
C PRO A 159 -0.45 -11.10 -7.60
N TRP A 160 0.08 -11.10 -8.82
CA TRP A 160 -0.72 -11.28 -10.02
C TRP A 160 0.02 -12.29 -10.90
N PRO A 161 -0.28 -13.58 -10.74
CA PRO A 161 0.38 -14.60 -11.53
C PRO A 161 -0.05 -14.48 -12.99
N ARG A 162 0.85 -14.85 -13.90
CA ARG A 162 0.47 -15.17 -15.27
C ARG A 162 0.09 -16.64 -15.32
N ALA A 163 -1.04 -16.96 -15.94
CA ALA A 163 -1.48 -18.34 -16.06
C ALA A 163 -2.08 -18.63 -17.43
N ASN A 164 -1.81 -19.83 -17.94
CA ASN A 164 -2.57 -20.43 -19.00
C ASN A 164 -3.73 -21.21 -18.37
N VAL A 165 -4.92 -20.61 -18.34
CA VAL A 165 -6.12 -21.23 -17.74
C VAL A 165 -6.59 -22.49 -18.46
N ASN A 166 -6.33 -22.61 -19.77
CA ASN A 166 -6.71 -23.80 -20.53
C ASN A 166 -5.85 -25.00 -20.13
N GLU A 167 -4.57 -24.76 -19.87
CA GLU A 167 -3.60 -25.77 -19.45
C GLU A 167 -3.49 -25.89 -17.92
N LYS A 168 -4.25 -25.07 -17.17
CA LYS A 168 -4.12 -24.90 -15.70
C LYS A 168 -2.67 -24.72 -15.26
N LYS A 169 -1.90 -23.99 -16.06
CA LYS A 169 -0.47 -23.85 -15.85
C LYS A 169 -0.17 -22.45 -15.37
N LEU A 170 0.44 -22.35 -14.19
CA LEU A 170 1.03 -21.11 -13.74
C LEU A 170 2.34 -20.87 -14.48
N GLU A 171 2.51 -19.69 -15.05
CA GLU A 171 3.82 -19.18 -15.42
C GLU A 171 4.46 -18.61 -14.17
N LEU A 172 5.22 -19.44 -13.46
CA LEU A 172 6.09 -18.95 -12.40
C LEU A 172 7.15 -18.07 -13.07
N PRO A 173 7.15 -16.73 -12.88
CA PRO A 173 8.33 -15.99 -13.25
C PRO A 173 9.49 -16.58 -12.42
N PRO A 174 10.69 -16.79 -13.00
CA PRO A 174 11.85 -17.03 -12.16
C PRO A 174 11.91 -15.85 -11.19
N ALA A 175 11.77 -16.13 -9.88
CA ALA A 175 11.37 -15.22 -8.80
C ALA A 175 12.22 -13.92 -8.65
N SER A 176 13.17 -13.67 -9.54
CA SER A 176 14.18 -12.62 -9.47
C SER A 176 14.38 -11.79 -10.75
N LYS A 177 13.79 -12.13 -11.91
CA LYS A 177 14.15 -11.43 -13.17
C LYS A 177 13.18 -10.34 -13.63
N GLU A 178 11.87 -10.49 -13.43
CA GLU A 178 10.90 -9.52 -13.97
C GLU A 178 10.35 -8.54 -12.92
N SER A 179 10.05 -9.00 -11.70
CA SER A 179 9.53 -8.14 -10.62
C SER A 179 10.63 -7.42 -9.83
N ALA A 180 11.86 -7.95 -9.80
CA ALA A 180 12.94 -7.37 -8.99
C ALA A 180 13.33 -5.94 -9.42
N PRO A 181 13.40 -5.57 -10.71
CA PRO A 181 13.60 -4.18 -11.11
C PRO A 181 12.46 -3.28 -10.64
N ALA A 182 11.21 -3.73 -10.79
CA ALA A 182 10.03 -2.96 -10.44
C ALA A 182 9.91 -2.73 -8.92
N LEU A 183 10.22 -3.77 -8.12
CA LEU A 183 10.32 -3.66 -6.67
C LEU A 183 11.41 -2.67 -6.25
N ARG A 184 12.59 -2.68 -6.90
CA ARG A 184 13.66 -1.71 -6.63
C ARG A 184 13.24 -0.27 -6.93
N GLU A 185 12.42 -0.04 -7.96
CA GLU A 185 11.88 1.30 -8.20
C GLU A 185 10.90 1.73 -7.09
N LEU A 186 10.11 0.81 -6.55
CA LEU A 186 9.26 1.08 -5.38
C LEU A 186 10.09 1.37 -4.12
N GLU A 187 11.18 0.61 -3.90
CA GLU A 187 12.13 0.84 -2.81
C GLU A 187 12.72 2.26 -2.90
N LYS A 188 13.18 2.68 -4.08
CA LYS A 188 13.70 4.03 -4.31
C LYS A 188 12.67 5.12 -4.00
N VAL A 189 11.43 4.94 -4.46
CA VAL A 189 10.35 5.90 -4.16
C VAL A 189 10.08 5.97 -2.66
N ALA A 190 10.06 4.83 -1.96
CA ALA A 190 9.90 4.80 -0.51
C ALA A 190 11.07 5.51 0.19
N ASP A 191 12.32 5.26 -0.22
CA ASP A 191 13.51 5.91 0.33
C ASP A 191 13.48 7.43 0.12
N GLU A 192 13.10 7.89 -1.07
CA GLU A 192 13.00 9.31 -1.39
C GLU A 192 11.93 10.01 -0.52
N ILE A 193 10.75 9.40 -0.40
CA ILE A 193 9.66 9.91 0.46
C ILE A 193 10.10 9.93 1.93
N ASN A 194 10.70 8.85 2.41
CA ASN A 194 11.14 8.73 3.79
C ASN A 194 12.26 9.73 4.12
N ALA A 195 13.21 9.93 3.21
CA ALA A 195 14.26 10.93 3.33
C ALA A 195 13.67 12.35 3.38
N HIS A 196 12.70 12.66 2.52
CA HIS A 196 12.02 13.96 2.50
C HIS A 196 11.32 14.27 3.83
N HIS A 197 10.71 13.27 4.46
CA HIS A 197 10.02 13.43 5.74
C HIS A 197 10.92 13.21 6.98
N GLY A 198 12.19 12.82 6.79
CA GLY A 198 13.13 12.53 7.87
C GLY A 198 12.74 11.34 8.76
N ARG A 199 11.82 10.48 8.30
CA ARG A 199 11.32 9.28 9.01
C ARG A 199 10.71 8.28 8.05
N GLN A 200 10.49 7.06 8.54
CA GLN A 200 9.89 5.99 7.75
C GLN A 200 8.35 6.09 7.68
N VAL A 201 7.84 7.08 6.93
CA VAL A 201 6.40 7.27 6.69
C VAL A 201 5.82 6.23 5.72
N MET A 202 6.60 5.78 4.74
CA MET A 202 6.22 4.75 3.78
C MET A 202 7.02 3.47 4.04
N VAL A 203 6.30 2.35 4.12
CA VAL A 203 6.88 1.01 4.22
C VAL A 203 6.30 0.08 3.17
N ILE A 204 7.02 -0.99 2.86
CA ILE A 204 6.63 -1.98 1.85
C ILE A 204 6.33 -3.32 2.53
N SER A 205 5.12 -3.86 2.31
CA SER A 205 4.76 -5.24 2.63
C SER A 205 5.09 -6.13 1.41
N PRO A 206 6.09 -7.02 1.48
CA PRO A 206 6.59 -7.84 0.36
C PRO A 206 5.69 -9.06 0.07
N ALA A 207 4.37 -8.85 0.07
CA ALA A 207 3.38 -9.91 0.00
C ALA A 207 3.33 -10.63 -1.36
N ALA A 208 3.59 -9.91 -2.47
CA ALA A 208 3.69 -10.51 -3.80
C ALA A 208 4.88 -11.46 -3.90
N GLU A 209 6.05 -11.02 -3.43
CA GLU A 209 7.30 -11.78 -3.44
C GLU A 209 7.12 -13.09 -2.67
N LEU A 210 6.54 -13.01 -1.47
CA LEU A 210 6.18 -14.17 -0.66
C LEU A 210 5.22 -15.13 -1.36
N SER A 211 4.23 -14.60 -2.07
CA SER A 211 3.27 -15.42 -2.79
C SER A 211 3.92 -16.20 -3.94
N PHE A 212 4.88 -15.59 -4.65
CA PHE A 212 5.66 -16.28 -5.68
C PHE A 212 6.67 -17.28 -5.08
N GLU A 213 7.28 -16.97 -3.93
CA GLU A 213 8.12 -17.91 -3.19
C GLU A 213 7.33 -19.15 -2.74
N LEU A 214 6.09 -18.97 -2.25
CA LEU A 214 5.20 -20.08 -1.91
C LEU A 214 4.87 -20.94 -3.14
N ALA A 215 4.55 -20.29 -4.25
CA ALA A 215 4.25 -20.98 -5.49
C ALA A 215 5.44 -21.78 -6.03
N GLN A 216 6.65 -21.23 -5.93
CA GLN A 216 7.88 -21.97 -6.25
C GLN A 216 8.11 -23.13 -5.29
N MET A 217 7.82 -22.97 -3.99
CA MET A 217 7.93 -24.05 -3.00
C MET A 217 6.97 -25.21 -3.32
N VAL A 218 5.76 -24.92 -3.78
CA VAL A 218 4.81 -25.93 -4.28
C VAL A 218 5.37 -26.63 -5.52
N ALA A 219 5.85 -25.87 -6.52
CA ALA A 219 6.43 -26.45 -7.74
C ALA A 219 7.65 -27.33 -7.48
N ASP A 220 8.45 -26.99 -6.47
CA ASP A 220 9.59 -27.77 -6.01
C ASP A 220 9.19 -29.03 -5.20
N GLY A 221 7.90 -29.24 -4.93
CA GLY A 221 7.39 -30.35 -4.12
C GLY A 221 7.74 -30.24 -2.63
N LYS A 222 8.02 -29.03 -2.13
CA LYS A 222 8.45 -28.77 -0.75
C LYS A 222 7.31 -28.32 0.16
N PHE A 223 6.16 -27.93 -0.39
CA PHE A 223 5.00 -27.54 0.39
C PHE A 223 4.06 -28.75 0.61
N PRO A 224 3.70 -29.08 1.85
CA PRO A 224 2.92 -30.29 2.13
C PRO A 224 1.50 -30.16 1.59
N GLY A 225 0.99 -31.21 0.94
CA GLY A 225 -0.43 -31.36 0.57
C GLY A 225 -0.91 -30.58 -0.66
N ILE A 226 -0.09 -29.71 -1.25
CA ILE A 226 -0.38 -29.03 -2.53
C ILE A 226 0.78 -29.34 -3.48
N THR A 227 0.46 -29.83 -4.67
CA THR A 227 1.48 -30.25 -5.66
C THR A 227 1.47 -29.42 -6.93
N ASP A 228 0.38 -28.70 -7.20
CA ASP A 228 0.27 -27.81 -8.34
C ASP A 228 0.17 -26.37 -7.85
N PRO A 229 1.11 -25.48 -8.21
CA PRO A 229 1.02 -24.07 -7.86
C PRO A 229 -0.35 -23.50 -8.21
N PHE A 230 -0.95 -23.86 -9.35
CA PHE A 230 -2.22 -23.30 -9.81
C PHE A 230 -3.35 -23.41 -8.77
N GLU A 231 -3.31 -24.41 -7.88
CA GLU A 231 -4.27 -24.61 -6.78
C GLU A 231 -4.21 -23.52 -5.69
N LEU A 232 -3.14 -22.72 -5.64
CA LEU A 232 -3.00 -21.60 -4.72
C LEU A 232 -3.91 -20.41 -5.04
N TRP A 233 -4.61 -20.43 -6.18
CA TRP A 233 -5.49 -19.36 -6.64
C TRP A 233 -6.91 -19.85 -6.92
N VAL A 234 -7.90 -19.03 -6.55
CA VAL A 234 -9.30 -19.24 -6.95
C VAL A 234 -9.47 -18.93 -8.44
N ASN A 235 -8.83 -17.86 -8.88
CA ASN A 235 -8.78 -17.46 -10.27
C ASN A 235 -7.43 -16.80 -10.56
N ALA A 236 -6.47 -17.58 -11.07
CA ALA A 236 -5.12 -17.10 -11.37
C ALA A 236 -5.14 -15.95 -12.39
N ASN A 237 -6.02 -16.00 -13.40
CA ASN A 237 -6.22 -14.94 -14.39
C ASN A 237 -7.05 -13.76 -13.91
N MET A 238 -7.52 -13.79 -12.65
CA MET A 238 -8.13 -12.64 -11.99
C MET A 238 -7.51 -12.36 -10.63
N TRP A 239 -6.26 -12.81 -10.40
CA TRP A 239 -5.45 -12.37 -9.25
C TRP A 239 -6.14 -12.67 -7.90
N GLU A 240 -7.09 -13.61 -7.88
CA GLU A 240 -7.86 -13.96 -6.70
C GLU A 240 -7.14 -15.08 -5.93
N PRO A 241 -6.54 -14.77 -4.77
CA PRO A 241 -5.76 -15.74 -4.02
C PRO A 241 -6.67 -16.78 -3.36
N GLY A 242 -6.23 -18.02 -3.35
CA GLY A 242 -6.78 -19.08 -2.49
C GLY A 242 -6.49 -18.80 -1.01
N SER A 243 -6.87 -19.74 -0.15
CA SER A 243 -6.72 -19.64 1.31
C SER A 243 -5.25 -19.46 1.73
N HIS A 244 -4.33 -20.23 1.16
CA HIS A 244 -2.90 -20.19 1.51
C HIS A 244 -2.26 -18.84 1.17
N VAL A 245 -2.38 -18.38 -0.08
CA VAL A 245 -1.85 -17.08 -0.52
C VAL A 245 -2.51 -15.94 0.22
N SER A 246 -3.84 -16.00 0.41
CA SER A 246 -4.55 -15.00 1.20
C SER A 246 -3.99 -14.92 2.62
N THR A 247 -3.89 -16.05 3.31
CA THR A 247 -3.42 -16.09 4.70
C THR A 247 -1.98 -15.57 4.80
N LEU A 248 -1.11 -15.92 3.85
CA LEU A 248 0.27 -15.44 3.77
C LEU A 248 0.34 -13.91 3.61
N ILE A 249 -0.48 -13.33 2.72
CA ILE A 249 -0.58 -11.87 2.54
C ILE A 249 -0.96 -11.19 3.86
N HIS A 250 -1.95 -11.71 4.57
CA HIS A 250 -2.43 -11.09 5.82
C HIS A 250 -1.43 -11.25 6.97
N TYR A 251 -0.68 -12.35 7.04
CA TYR A 251 0.44 -12.47 7.97
C TYR A 251 1.56 -11.47 7.65
N CYS A 252 1.88 -11.29 6.37
CA CYS A 252 2.87 -10.30 5.92
C CYS A 252 2.44 -8.87 6.29
N ASN A 253 1.16 -8.53 6.07
CA ASN A 253 0.62 -7.24 6.43
C ASN A 253 0.54 -7.02 7.94
N LEU A 254 0.13 -8.03 8.73
CA LEU A 254 0.15 -7.95 10.19
C LEU A 254 1.56 -7.58 10.68
N ALA A 255 2.56 -8.32 10.21
CA ALA A 255 3.94 -8.10 10.59
C ALA A 255 4.42 -6.71 10.16
N THR A 256 4.11 -6.27 8.94
CA THR A 256 4.54 -4.95 8.43
C THR A 256 3.86 -3.77 9.15
N MET A 257 2.55 -3.88 9.42
CA MET A 257 1.79 -2.83 10.08
C MET A 257 2.18 -2.69 11.55
N TYR A 258 2.27 -3.81 12.26
CA TYR A 258 2.33 -3.83 13.72
C TYR A 258 3.66 -4.34 14.30
N GLY A 259 4.58 -4.85 13.48
CA GLY A 259 5.81 -5.50 13.94
C GLY A 259 5.54 -6.76 14.78
N VAL A 260 4.40 -7.41 14.57
CA VAL A 260 4.01 -8.61 15.34
C VAL A 260 4.32 -9.86 14.54
N SER A 261 4.97 -10.82 15.21
CA SER A 261 5.20 -12.14 14.61
C SER A 261 3.88 -12.87 14.41
N PRO A 262 3.60 -13.38 13.19
CA PRO A 262 2.42 -14.20 12.94
C PRO A 262 2.59 -15.65 13.45
N ILE A 263 3.76 -16.04 13.96
CA ILE A 263 4.06 -17.41 14.40
C ILE A 263 3.15 -17.79 15.57
N GLY A 264 2.48 -18.95 15.44
CA GLY A 264 1.56 -19.49 16.44
C GLY A 264 0.14 -18.94 16.39
N LEU A 265 -0.14 -17.95 15.52
CA LEU A 265 -1.50 -17.43 15.37
C LEU A 265 -2.44 -18.48 14.76
N LYS A 266 -3.69 -18.53 15.21
CA LYS A 266 -4.74 -19.34 14.61
C LYS A 266 -5.95 -18.46 14.31
N PRO A 267 -5.92 -17.68 13.21
CA PRO A 267 -7.03 -16.83 12.82
C PRO A 267 -8.27 -17.68 12.52
N ASP A 268 -9.41 -17.19 12.99
CA ASP A 268 -10.71 -17.75 12.64
C ASP A 268 -11.22 -17.01 11.40
N PHE A 269 -11.19 -17.70 10.27
CA PHE A 269 -11.70 -17.20 8.99
C PHE A 269 -13.16 -17.63 8.73
N SER A 270 -13.82 -18.28 9.70
CA SER A 270 -15.20 -18.71 9.53
C SER A 270 -16.15 -17.53 9.37
N GLY A 271 -17.14 -17.70 8.50
CA GLY A 271 -18.12 -16.68 8.15
C GLY A 271 -17.62 -15.61 7.18
N ILE A 272 -16.34 -15.63 6.79
CA ILE A 272 -15.81 -14.68 5.81
C ILE A 272 -16.27 -15.07 4.42
N LYS A 273 -16.95 -14.13 3.74
CA LYS A 273 -17.44 -14.28 2.38
C LYS A 273 -16.72 -13.32 1.46
N ARG A 274 -16.36 -13.80 0.28
CA ARG A 274 -15.79 -13.04 -0.83
C ARG A 274 -16.76 -12.96 -1.99
N GLY A 275 -16.48 -12.02 -2.88
CA GLY A 275 -17.28 -11.75 -4.06
C GLY A 275 -18.15 -10.50 -3.92
N GLY A 276 -18.98 -10.28 -4.93
CA GLY A 276 -19.82 -9.08 -5.05
C GLY A 276 -19.76 -8.49 -6.45
N GLY A 277 -20.84 -7.82 -6.86
CA GLY A 277 -20.98 -7.29 -8.21
C GLY A 277 -20.96 -8.40 -9.27
N LYS A 278 -19.94 -8.39 -10.14
CA LYS A 278 -19.76 -9.38 -11.22
C LYS A 278 -18.84 -10.55 -10.84
N SER A 279 -18.19 -10.50 -9.68
CA SER A 279 -17.31 -11.58 -9.21
C SER A 279 -18.11 -12.71 -8.58
N ARG A 280 -17.55 -13.93 -8.64
CA ARG A 280 -18.14 -15.11 -8.01
C ARG A 280 -18.20 -14.91 -6.49
N ASN A 281 -19.32 -15.27 -5.88
CA ASN A 281 -19.44 -15.34 -4.42
C ASN A 281 -18.94 -16.70 -3.92
N TYR A 282 -18.14 -16.69 -2.86
CA TYR A 282 -17.65 -17.89 -2.18
C TYR A 282 -17.29 -17.57 -0.72
N ALA A 283 -17.35 -18.57 0.16
CA ALA A 283 -16.87 -18.45 1.53
C ALA A 283 -15.38 -18.84 1.61
N PHE A 284 -14.67 -18.33 2.61
CA PHE A 284 -13.29 -18.76 2.87
C PHE A 284 -13.25 -20.26 3.20
N GLU A 285 -14.29 -20.80 3.84
CA GLU A 285 -14.42 -22.23 4.14
C GLU A 285 -14.56 -23.11 2.89
N ASP A 286 -14.96 -22.54 1.75
CA ASP A 286 -15.07 -23.26 0.47
C ASP A 286 -13.69 -23.46 -0.19
N LEU A 287 -12.65 -22.83 0.33
CA LEU A 287 -11.28 -22.92 -0.17
C LEU A 287 -10.53 -24.11 0.46
N ALA A 288 -9.40 -24.49 -0.14
CA ALA A 288 -8.56 -25.56 0.39
C ALA A 288 -8.20 -25.28 1.87
N PRO A 289 -8.43 -26.21 2.81
CA PRO A 289 -8.12 -25.97 4.21
C PRO A 289 -6.61 -25.85 4.41
N ILE A 290 -6.20 -25.05 5.40
CA ILE A 290 -4.80 -24.89 5.78
C ILE A 290 -4.52 -25.78 7.00
N THR A 291 -3.67 -26.78 6.83
CA THR A 291 -3.22 -27.65 7.94
C THR A 291 -2.35 -26.86 8.92
N ASP A 292 -2.15 -27.38 10.13
CA ASP A 292 -1.27 -26.73 11.11
C ASP A 292 0.19 -26.64 10.61
N GLU A 293 0.69 -27.67 9.91
CA GLU A 293 2.03 -27.65 9.30
C GLU A 293 2.16 -26.58 8.22
N GLN A 294 1.20 -26.51 7.29
CA GLN A 294 1.15 -25.48 6.26
C GLN A 294 1.09 -24.08 6.90
N ARG A 295 0.26 -23.90 7.93
CA ARG A 295 0.14 -22.63 8.66
C ARG A 295 1.47 -22.19 9.25
N GLU A 296 2.19 -23.10 9.89
CA GLU A 296 3.49 -22.82 10.50
C GLU A 296 4.53 -22.39 9.45
N ILE A 297 4.53 -23.02 8.27
CA ILE A 297 5.36 -22.62 7.13
C ILE A 297 5.00 -21.19 6.68
N LEU A 298 3.71 -20.90 6.44
CA LEU A 298 3.26 -19.58 5.99
C LEU A 298 3.62 -18.47 6.99
N GLN A 299 3.50 -18.74 8.28
CA GLN A 299 3.86 -17.79 9.34
C GLN A 299 5.36 -17.50 9.37
N ARG A 300 6.19 -18.55 9.28
CA ARG A 300 7.65 -18.38 9.22
C ARG A 300 8.07 -17.61 7.99
N MET A 301 7.54 -17.97 6.81
CA MET A 301 7.81 -17.25 5.56
C MET A 301 7.52 -15.75 5.71
N ALA A 302 6.33 -15.40 6.20
CA ALA A 302 5.95 -14.00 6.43
C ALA A 302 6.91 -13.30 7.41
N TRP A 303 7.20 -13.92 8.54
CA TRP A 303 8.05 -13.31 9.58
C TRP A 303 9.49 -13.10 9.11
N ASP A 304 10.10 -14.13 8.53
CA ASP A 304 11.49 -14.09 8.08
C ASP A 304 11.66 -13.09 6.93
N LYS A 305 10.70 -13.03 5.99
CA LYS A 305 10.73 -12.05 4.91
C LYS A 305 10.62 -10.63 5.43
N VAL A 306 9.60 -10.34 6.27
CA VAL A 306 9.35 -8.99 6.76
C VAL A 306 10.52 -8.48 7.59
N THR A 307 11.04 -9.29 8.51
CA THR A 307 12.18 -8.90 9.36
C THR A 307 13.52 -8.86 8.64
N GLY A 308 13.66 -9.62 7.54
CA GLY A 308 14.84 -9.62 6.67
C GLY A 308 14.80 -8.58 5.55
N TYR A 309 13.71 -7.80 5.42
CA TYR A 309 13.50 -6.86 4.33
C TYR A 309 13.42 -5.42 4.86
N PRO A 310 14.53 -4.65 4.85
CA PRO A 310 14.58 -3.32 5.47
C PRO A 310 13.46 -2.33 5.07
N PRO A 311 12.99 -2.29 3.80
CA PRO A 311 11.88 -1.42 3.42
C PRO A 311 10.55 -1.71 4.13
N SER A 312 10.40 -2.85 4.82
CA SER A 312 9.24 -3.14 5.68
C SER A 312 9.20 -2.29 6.95
N GLY A 313 10.36 -1.77 7.39
CA GLY A 313 10.50 -1.02 8.64
C GLY A 313 10.43 -1.85 9.91
N VAL A 314 10.41 -3.18 9.80
CA VAL A 314 10.39 -4.11 10.93
C VAL A 314 11.77 -4.72 11.08
N LYS A 315 12.31 -4.69 12.30
CA LYS A 315 13.59 -5.34 12.62
C LYS A 315 13.34 -6.59 13.45
N LYS A 316 14.15 -7.62 13.21
CA LYS A 316 14.19 -8.77 14.12
C LYS A 316 14.73 -8.28 15.49
N PRO A 317 14.08 -8.65 16.61
CA PRO A 317 14.60 -8.34 17.94
C PRO A 317 15.92 -9.07 18.23
#